data_AF-A0A562LH64-F1
#
_entry.id   AF-A0A562LH64-F1
#
_cell.length_a   1.000
_cell.length_b   1.000
_cell.length_c   1.000
_cell.angle_alpha   90.00
_cell.angle_beta   90.00
_cell.angle_gamma   90.00
#
_symmetry.space_group_name_H-M   'P 1'
#
loop_
_entity.id
_entity.type
_entity.pdbx_description
1 polymer ?
#
loop_
_entity_poly.entity_id
_entity_poly.type
_entity_poly.pdbx_seq_one_letter_code
_entity_poly.pdbx_strand_id
1 'polypeptide(L)'
;MQDVWIIPRPAGAPAFPIAGNWYGTTLRIYDPTIAAWRISWFDPGRSLFRQQIGRPRGDDIVQEGTTETGELTRWSFTEITGDSFHWLGEVKPAAAADWRLTVDVRAKRRKG
;
A
#
# COMPACT_ATOMS: atom_id res chain seq x y z
N MET A 1 -5.49 -13.15 -6.21
CA MET A 1 -5.30 -13.17 -4.74
C MET A 1 -6.02 -11.96 -4.15
N GLN A 2 -6.74 -12.14 -3.05
CA GLN A 2 -7.47 -11.08 -2.37
C GLN A 2 -7.09 -11.05 -0.90
N ASP A 3 -6.94 -9.85 -0.33
CA ASP A 3 -6.85 -9.64 1.11
C ASP A 3 -7.69 -8.44 1.56
N VAL A 4 -7.81 -8.30 2.88
CA VAL A 4 -8.50 -7.20 3.55
C VAL A 4 -7.55 -6.60 4.58
N TRP A 5 -7.51 -5.28 4.61
CA TRP A 5 -6.79 -4.47 5.58
C TRP A 5 -7.78 -3.69 6.44
N ILE A 6 -7.71 -3.91 7.75
CA ILE A 6 -8.62 -3.30 8.73
C ILE A 6 -7.79 -2.68 9.84
N ILE A 7 -7.75 -1.35 9.88
CA ILE A 7 -7.23 -0.58 11.02
C ILE A 7 -8.35 0.31 11.54
N PRO A 8 -9.12 -0.18 12.52
CA PRO A 8 -10.22 0.60 13.06
C PRO A 8 -9.67 1.80 13.84
N ARG A 9 -10.31 2.95 13.68
CA ARG A 9 -10.06 4.11 14.53
C ARG A 9 -10.79 3.90 15.86
N PRO A 10 -10.12 3.97 17.03
CA PRO A 10 -10.82 4.03 18.31
C PRO A 10 -11.74 5.25 18.36
N ALA A 11 -12.97 5.07 18.86
CA ALA A 11 -13.92 6.18 19.00
C ALA A 11 -13.31 7.30 19.86
N GLY A 12 -13.37 8.55 19.38
CA GLY A 12 -12.84 9.72 20.08
C GLY A 12 -11.33 10.00 19.91
N ALA A 13 -10.55 9.10 19.31
CA ALA A 13 -9.15 9.39 18.98
C ALA A 13 -9.07 10.45 17.85
N PRO A 14 -8.06 11.33 17.78
CA PRO A 14 -7.90 12.25 16.65
C PRO A 14 -7.75 11.49 15.31
N ALA A 15 -8.01 12.18 14.18
CA ALA A 15 -7.77 11.58 12.87
C ALA A 15 -6.27 11.25 12.76
N PHE A 16 -5.92 9.97 12.63
CA PHE A 16 -4.55 9.60 12.30
C PHE A 16 -4.17 10.18 10.94
N PRO A 17 -2.95 10.70 10.78
CA PRO A 17 -2.58 11.38 9.56
C PRO A 17 -2.84 10.54 8.31
N ILE A 18 -2.56 9.22 8.32
CA ILE A 18 -2.70 8.38 7.12
C ILE A 18 -3.18 6.94 7.42
N ALA A 19 -2.72 6.26 8.47
CA ALA A 19 -2.93 4.81 8.66
C ALA A 19 -4.09 4.39 9.59
N GLY A 20 -4.77 5.30 10.30
CA GLY A 20 -5.67 4.93 11.40
C GLY A 20 -7.17 4.89 11.08
N ASN A 21 -7.57 4.64 9.83
CA ASN A 21 -8.99 4.42 9.47
C ASN A 21 -9.12 3.63 8.14
N TRP A 22 -8.21 2.72 7.83
CA TRP A 22 -8.29 1.97 6.56
C TRP A 22 -9.15 0.73 6.72
N TYR A 23 -10.21 0.68 5.93
CA TYR A 23 -11.04 -0.49 5.72
C TYR A 23 -10.99 -0.77 4.24
N GLY A 24 -10.00 -1.55 3.81
CA GLY A 24 -9.76 -1.74 2.40
C GLY A 24 -9.63 -3.20 2.00
N THR A 25 -9.99 -3.52 0.77
CA THR A 25 -9.67 -4.81 0.16
C THR A 25 -8.76 -4.59 -1.02
N THR A 26 -7.80 -5.49 -1.21
CA THR A 26 -6.93 -5.48 -2.37
C THR A 26 -7.19 -6.71 -3.20
N LEU A 27 -7.41 -6.54 -4.50
CA LEU A 27 -7.38 -7.61 -5.49
C LEU A 27 -6.09 -7.53 -6.30
N ARG A 28 -5.39 -8.66 -6.41
CA ARG A 28 -4.15 -8.80 -7.19
C ARG A 28 -4.29 -9.92 -8.21
N ILE A 29 -4.01 -9.61 -9.47
CA ILE A 29 -4.06 -10.54 -10.59
C ILE A 29 -2.69 -10.51 -11.25
N TYR A 30 -2.01 -11.66 -11.34
CA TYR A 30 -0.76 -11.74 -12.09
C TYR A 30 -1.06 -11.71 -13.58
N ASP A 31 -0.46 -10.78 -14.31
CA ASP A 31 -0.56 -10.65 -15.75
C ASP A 31 0.78 -11.06 -16.39
N PRO A 32 0.86 -12.24 -17.03
CA PRO A 32 2.10 -12.73 -17.62
C PRO A 32 2.59 -11.87 -18.79
N THR A 33 1.72 -11.08 -19.43
CA THR A 33 2.10 -10.24 -20.59
C THR A 33 3.00 -9.07 -20.21
N ILE A 34 2.94 -8.63 -18.93
CA ILE A 34 3.76 -7.55 -18.38
C ILE A 34 4.69 -8.03 -17.25
N ALA A 35 4.73 -9.36 -17.03
CA ALA A 35 5.45 -10.03 -15.95
C ALA A 35 5.25 -9.34 -14.58
N ALA A 36 4.02 -8.97 -14.27
CA ALA A 36 3.70 -8.15 -13.10
C ALA A 36 2.31 -8.40 -12.55
N TRP A 37 2.07 -7.96 -11.32
CA TRP A 37 0.76 -7.98 -10.70
C TRP A 37 -0.01 -6.70 -11.06
N ARG A 38 -1.22 -6.85 -11.60
CA ARG A 38 -2.22 -5.79 -11.63
C ARG A 38 -2.93 -5.77 -10.29
N ILE A 39 -2.93 -4.61 -9.64
CA ILE A 39 -3.42 -4.44 -8.28
C ILE A 39 -4.54 -3.40 -8.29
N SER A 40 -5.64 -3.71 -7.64
CA SER A 40 -6.73 -2.77 -7.37
C SER A 40 -7.03 -2.78 -5.89
N TRP A 41 -6.95 -1.61 -5.26
CA TRP A 41 -7.29 -1.40 -3.86
C TRP A 41 -8.52 -0.51 -3.75
N PHE A 42 -9.41 -0.91 -2.84
CA PHE A 42 -10.70 -0.26 -2.62
C PHE A 42 -10.82 0.03 -1.12
N ASP A 43 -11.08 1.29 -0.75
CA ASP A 43 -11.45 1.69 0.61
C ASP A 43 -12.86 2.29 0.58
N PRO A 44 -13.92 1.50 0.85
CA PRO A 44 -15.30 1.98 0.89
C PRO A 44 -15.53 3.10 1.91
N GLY A 45 -14.78 3.12 3.02
CA GLY A 45 -14.93 4.16 4.05
C GLY A 45 -14.51 5.55 3.57
N ARG A 46 -13.70 5.61 2.50
CA ARG A 46 -13.27 6.85 1.85
C ARG A 46 -13.73 6.98 0.39
N SER A 47 -14.53 6.04 -0.09
CA SER A 47 -14.90 5.92 -1.52
C SER A 47 -13.67 5.96 -2.44
N LEU A 48 -12.58 5.34 -2.01
CA LEU A 48 -11.27 5.48 -2.64
C LEU A 48 -10.95 4.26 -3.50
N PHE A 49 -10.51 4.50 -4.73
CA PHE A 49 -10.05 3.48 -5.66
C PHE A 49 -8.62 3.75 -6.11
N ARG A 50 -7.76 2.73 -6.08
CA ARG A 50 -6.37 2.86 -6.54
C ARG A 50 -5.95 1.67 -7.38
N GLN A 51 -5.36 1.95 -8.53
CA GLN A 51 -4.73 0.95 -9.38
C GLN A 51 -3.21 1.07 -9.30
N GLN A 52 -2.55 -0.08 -9.24
CA GLN A 52 -1.10 -0.16 -9.13
C GLN A 52 -0.57 -1.36 -9.92
N ILE A 53 0.71 -1.31 -10.27
CA ILE A 53 1.46 -2.43 -10.82
C ILE A 53 2.52 -2.86 -9.82
N GLY A 54 2.45 -4.13 -9.40
CA GLY A 54 3.39 -4.74 -8.46
C GLY A 54 4.46 -5.58 -9.17
N ARG A 55 5.73 -5.36 -8.83
CA ARG A 55 6.88 -6.13 -9.32
C ARG A 55 7.85 -6.46 -8.20
N PRO A 56 8.58 -7.59 -8.30
CA PRO A 56 9.76 -7.80 -7.47
C PRO A 56 10.82 -6.76 -7.80
N ARG A 57 11.58 -6.35 -6.78
CA ARG A 57 12.77 -5.49 -6.92
C ARG A 57 13.88 -6.04 -6.02
N GLY A 58 14.66 -6.97 -6.56
CA GLY A 58 15.56 -7.78 -5.74
C GLY A 58 14.74 -8.67 -4.81
N ASP A 59 15.05 -8.61 -3.51
CA ASP A 59 14.32 -9.35 -2.47
C ASP A 59 13.04 -8.63 -2.00
N ASP A 60 12.81 -7.39 -2.46
CA ASP A 60 11.67 -6.55 -2.10
C ASP A 60 10.53 -6.67 -3.12
N ILE A 61 9.36 -6.14 -2.76
CA ILE A 61 8.22 -5.98 -3.67
C ILE A 61 7.82 -4.51 -3.71
N VAL A 62 7.74 -3.95 -4.92
CA VAL A 62 7.32 -2.55 -5.13
C VAL A 62 6.03 -2.52 -5.94
N GLN A 63 5.08 -1.70 -5.49
CA GLN A 63 3.81 -1.43 -6.14
C GLN A 63 3.76 0.05 -6.48
N GLU A 64 3.65 0.35 -7.77
CA GLU A 64 3.63 1.73 -8.27
C GLU A 64 2.28 2.03 -8.90
N GLY A 65 1.76 3.23 -8.65
CA GLY A 65 0.51 3.70 -9.24
C GLY A 65 0.41 5.21 -9.17
N THR A 66 -0.71 5.73 -9.63
CA THR A 66 -0.98 7.17 -9.65
C THR A 66 -2.30 7.46 -8.95
N THR A 67 -2.36 8.55 -8.20
CA THR A 67 -3.62 9.05 -7.65
C THR A 67 -4.50 9.65 -8.75
N GLU A 68 -5.78 9.89 -8.46
CA GLU A 68 -6.70 10.60 -9.36
C GLU A 68 -6.22 12.03 -9.68
N THR A 69 -5.43 12.64 -8.79
CA THR A 69 -4.83 13.97 -8.98
C THR A 69 -3.50 13.94 -9.73
N GLY A 70 -3.05 12.77 -10.19
CA GLY A 70 -1.82 12.62 -10.99
C GLY A 70 -0.54 12.46 -10.16
N GLU A 71 -0.62 12.36 -8.84
CA GLU A 71 0.56 12.15 -7.99
C GLU A 71 1.02 10.69 -8.07
N LEU A 72 2.34 10.48 -8.13
CA LEU A 72 2.89 9.14 -8.12
C LEU A 72 2.83 8.56 -6.70
N THR A 73 2.51 7.29 -6.61
CA THR A 73 2.47 6.52 -5.36
C THR A 73 3.36 5.30 -5.49
N ARG A 74 4.09 4.99 -4.42
CA ARG A 74 4.94 3.82 -4.33
C ARG A 74 4.75 3.15 -2.97
N TRP A 75 4.41 1.86 -3.01
CA TRP A 75 4.31 1.02 -1.83
C TRP A 75 5.36 -0.05 -1.90
N SER A 76 6.18 -0.17 -0.86
CA SER A 76 7.29 -1.13 -0.82
C SER A 76 7.13 -2.06 0.37
N PHE A 77 7.21 -3.36 0.10
CA PHE A 77 7.43 -4.39 1.10
C PHE A 77 8.91 -4.70 1.06
N THR A 78 9.58 -4.42 2.17
CA THR A 78 11.04 -4.52 2.33
C THR A 78 11.36 -5.33 3.57
N GLU A 79 12.61 -5.78 3.69
CA GLU A 79 13.07 -6.56 4.86
C GLU A 79 12.16 -7.78 5.14
N ILE A 80 11.72 -8.46 4.06
CA ILE A 80 10.73 -9.53 4.15
C ILE A 80 11.39 -10.78 4.77
N THR A 81 10.83 -11.27 5.87
CA THR A 81 11.20 -12.54 6.50
C THR A 81 10.00 -13.49 6.52
N GLY A 82 10.19 -14.72 7.03
CA GLY A 82 9.07 -15.69 7.16
C GLY A 82 7.93 -15.23 8.09
N ASP A 83 8.22 -14.29 8.99
CA ASP A 83 7.28 -13.82 10.01
C ASP A 83 7.19 -12.28 10.14
N SER A 84 7.88 -11.49 9.32
CA SER A 84 7.83 -10.03 9.39
C SER A 84 8.12 -9.35 8.05
N PHE A 85 7.76 -8.07 7.96
CA PHE A 85 8.14 -7.19 6.85
C PHE A 85 8.07 -5.73 7.28
N HIS A 86 8.80 -4.86 6.58
CA HIS A 86 8.69 -3.41 6.68
C HIS A 86 7.94 -2.86 5.46
N TRP A 87 6.83 -2.18 5.73
CA TRP A 87 5.94 -1.62 4.72
C TRP A 87 6.01 -0.10 4.69
N LEU A 88 6.35 0.41 3.52
CA LEU A 88 6.56 1.82 3.26
C LEU A 88 5.54 2.31 2.23
N GLY A 89 4.96 3.48 2.48
CA GLY A 89 4.11 4.19 1.54
C GLY A 89 4.67 5.56 1.26
N GLU A 90 4.97 5.83 0.00
CA GLU A 90 5.58 7.08 -0.46
C GLU A 90 4.71 7.73 -1.53
N VAL A 91 4.68 9.06 -1.53
CA VAL A 91 4.00 9.86 -2.55
C VAL A 91 4.99 10.85 -3.14
N LYS A 92 4.94 11.01 -4.46
CA LYS A 92 5.68 12.05 -5.18
C LYS A 92 4.68 12.92 -5.96
N PRO A 93 4.39 14.14 -5.46
CA PRO A 93 3.61 15.11 -6.20
C PRO A 93 4.26 15.46 -7.54
N ALA A 94 3.45 15.80 -8.56
CA ALA A 94 3.96 16.10 -9.89
C ALA A 94 4.99 17.25 -9.92
N ALA A 95 4.82 18.24 -9.04
CA ALA A 95 5.73 19.39 -8.92
C ALA A 95 6.98 19.13 -8.06
N ALA A 96 7.07 17.96 -7.39
CA ALA A 96 8.17 17.65 -6.48
C ALA A 96 9.27 16.83 -7.17
N ALA A 97 10.53 17.09 -6.81
CA ALA A 97 11.66 16.28 -7.28
C ALA A 97 11.73 14.93 -6.56
N ASP A 98 11.43 14.92 -5.26
CA ASP A 98 11.68 13.79 -4.36
C ASP A 98 10.40 13.09 -3.89
N TRP A 99 10.57 11.85 -3.47
CA TRP A 99 9.54 11.06 -2.80
C TRP A 99 9.40 11.50 -1.35
N ARG A 100 8.16 11.55 -0.87
CA ARG A 100 7.84 11.82 0.53
C ARG A 100 7.29 10.57 1.19
N LEU A 101 7.94 10.12 2.26
CA LEU A 101 7.43 9.04 3.09
C LEU A 101 6.16 9.49 3.81
N THR A 102 5.12 8.67 3.71
CA THR A 102 3.80 8.93 4.29
C THR A 102 3.36 7.84 5.25
N VAL A 103 3.87 6.62 5.07
CA VAL A 103 3.51 5.44 5.85
C VAL A 103 4.77 4.66 6.14
N ASP A 104 4.96 4.31 7.40
CA ASP A 104 6.03 3.42 7.88
C ASP A 104 5.40 2.44 8.88
N VAL A 105 5.37 1.16 8.52
CA VAL A 105 4.79 0.10 9.34
C VAL A 105 5.70 -1.11 9.36
N ARG A 106 6.12 -1.52 10.55
CA ARG A 106 6.78 -2.82 10.76
C ARG A 106 5.76 -3.84 11.22
N ALA A 107 5.50 -4.83 10.37
CA ALA A 107 4.52 -5.88 10.62
C ALA A 107 5.21 -7.16 11.07
N LYS A 108 4.60 -7.87 12.03
CA LYS A 108 5.03 -9.19 12.48
C LYS A 108 3.84 -10.12 12.58
N ARG A 109 4.01 -11.38 12.17
CA ARG A 109 3.03 -12.44 12.28
C ARG A 109 2.71 -12.65 13.76
N ARG A 110 1.42 -12.61 14.10
CA ARG A 110 0.94 -12.98 15.44
C ARG A 110 1.22 -14.47 15.65
N LYS A 111 1.92 -14.80 16.74
CA LYS A 111 2.05 -16.19 17.20
C LYS A 111 0.71 -16.62 17.82
N GLY A 112 0.25 -17.80 17.44
CA GLY A 112 -0.97 -18.42 17.98
C GLY A 112 -0.82 -18.78 19.44
#